data_AF-A0A3L7VLP8-F1
#
_entry.id   AF-A0A3L7VLP8-F1
#
_cell.length_a   1.000
_cell.length_b   1.000
_cell.length_c   1.000
_cell.angle_alpha   90.00
_cell.angle_beta   90.00
_cell.angle_gamma   90.00
#
_symmetry.space_group_name_H-M   'P 1'
#
loop_
_entity.id
_entity.type
_entity.pdbx_description
1 polymer ?
#
loop_
_entity_poly.entity_id
_entity_poly.type
_entity_poly.pdbx_seq_one_letter_code
_entity_poly.pdbx_strand_id
1 'polypeptide(L)'
;MDDFRYPQGNPLRAAEECPFLQIGEVKYGRPILDRGVRYDKTTLTDAAKYALISIDSTMRSNLTVGPPIDMWVYHKDRLEMRQVRVFDEGDAELLSIRQEWERHLRQAVQALPEIRFLEESDGND
;
A
#
# COMPACT_ATOMS: atom_id res chain seq x y z
N MET A 1 1.35 22.67 -9.43
CA MET A 1 2.09 21.43 -9.14
C MET A 1 2.69 21.65 -7.76
N ASP A 2 1.97 21.19 -6.74
CA ASP A 2 2.31 21.49 -5.35
C ASP A 2 3.56 20.71 -4.94
N ASP A 3 4.55 21.46 -4.50
CA ASP A 3 5.85 20.99 -4.05
C ASP A 3 5.66 20.31 -2.68
N PHE A 4 5.88 19.00 -2.62
CA PHE A 4 5.98 18.27 -1.36
C PHE A 4 7.26 18.73 -0.64
N ARG A 5 7.15 19.46 0.48
CA ARG A 5 8.30 20.04 1.19
C ARG A 5 8.57 19.31 2.50
N TYR A 6 9.83 18.98 2.78
CA TYR A 6 10.29 18.72 4.14
C TYR A 6 10.16 20.00 5.00
N PRO A 7 10.15 19.89 6.35
CA PRO A 7 10.19 21.06 7.25
C PRO A 7 11.38 22.00 6.99
N GLN A 8 12.43 21.51 6.34
CA GLN A 8 13.67 22.22 6.01
C GLN A 8 13.66 22.90 4.62
N GLY A 9 12.58 22.78 3.84
CA GLY A 9 12.40 23.54 2.60
C GLY A 9 12.94 22.92 1.30
N ASN A 10 13.53 21.72 1.33
CA ASN A 10 13.91 21.02 0.09
C ASN A 10 12.70 20.31 -0.55
N PRO A 11 12.48 20.43 -1.87
CA PRO A 11 11.39 19.74 -2.56
C PRO A 11 11.70 18.24 -2.71
N LEU A 12 10.75 17.42 -2.29
CA LEU A 12 10.72 16.00 -2.58
C LEU A 12 10.06 15.78 -3.95
N ARG A 13 10.79 15.15 -4.88
CA ARG A 13 10.23 14.67 -6.14
C ARG A 13 10.21 13.15 -6.14
N ALA A 14 9.08 12.60 -6.57
CA ALA A 14 9.07 11.22 -7.05
C ALA A 14 9.98 11.10 -8.27
N ALA A 15 10.71 10.00 -8.35
CA ALA A 15 11.58 9.65 -9.46
C ALA A 15 11.13 8.29 -10.03
N GLU A 16 11.65 7.88 -11.18
CA GLU A 16 11.24 6.58 -11.76
C GLU A 16 11.66 5.41 -10.85
N GLU A 17 12.78 5.55 -10.15
CA GLU A 17 13.30 4.58 -9.19
C GLU A 17 12.53 4.60 -7.85
N CYS A 18 11.85 5.71 -7.55
CA CYS A 18 11.04 5.90 -6.35
C CYS A 18 9.72 6.59 -6.74
N PRO A 19 8.74 5.85 -7.30
CA PRO A 19 7.60 6.42 -8.00
C PRO A 19 6.47 6.94 -7.08
N PHE A 20 6.67 6.91 -5.76
CA PHE A 20 5.66 7.36 -4.81
C PHE A 20 6.28 8.12 -3.63
N LEU A 21 5.47 8.95 -2.98
CA LEU A 21 5.82 9.69 -1.77
C LEU A 21 4.74 9.44 -0.71
N GLN A 22 5.11 9.51 0.56
CA GLN A 22 4.18 9.41 1.69
C GLN A 22 4.48 10.49 2.73
N ILE A 23 3.45 10.95 3.42
CA ILE A 23 3.52 11.88 4.57
C ILE A 23 2.72 11.32 5.74
N GLY A 24 2.99 11.86 6.94
CA GLY A 24 2.35 11.42 8.18
C GLY A 24 2.91 10.07 8.64
N GLU A 25 2.02 9.11 8.87
CA GLU A 25 2.37 7.78 9.38
C GLU A 25 2.75 6.82 8.25
N VAL A 26 4.04 6.83 7.89
CA VAL A 26 4.53 6.13 6.69
C VAL A 26 4.99 4.69 6.93
N LYS A 27 5.14 4.25 8.18
CA LYS A 27 5.87 3.00 8.50
C LYS A 27 5.12 1.74 8.08
N TYR A 28 3.82 1.69 8.33
CA TYR A 28 3.02 0.46 8.25
C TYR A 28 2.59 0.12 6.82
N GLY A 29 2.20 1.13 6.03
CA GLY A 29 1.75 0.95 4.65
C GLY A 29 2.87 0.93 3.61
N ARG A 30 4.10 1.31 3.94
CA ARG A 30 5.21 1.39 2.98
C ARG A 30 5.64 0.05 2.36
N PRO A 31 5.73 -1.07 3.10
CA PRO A 31 6.29 -2.31 2.55
C PRO A 31 5.49 -2.92 1.38
N ILE A 32 4.19 -2.64 1.25
CA ILE A 32 3.40 -3.11 0.09
C ILE A 32 3.67 -2.24 -1.14
N LEU A 33 3.88 -0.93 -0.94
CA LEU A 33 4.23 0.01 -2.01
C LEU A 33 5.62 -0.29 -2.57
N ASP A 34 6.62 -0.48 -1.68
CA ASP A 34 7.99 -0.83 -2.07
C ASP A 34 8.03 -2.12 -2.93
N ARG A 35 7.20 -3.11 -2.59
CA ARG A 35 7.16 -4.39 -3.29
C ARG A 35 6.44 -4.32 -4.64
N GLY A 36 5.35 -3.56 -4.72
CA GLY A 36 4.41 -3.64 -5.84
C GLY A 36 4.45 -2.50 -6.85
N VAL A 37 4.76 -1.28 -6.42
CA VAL A 37 4.65 -0.11 -7.29
C VAL A 37 5.91 0.05 -8.15
N ARG A 38 5.72 0.16 -9.47
CA ARG A 38 6.76 0.33 -10.48
C ARG A 38 6.29 1.36 -11.50
N TYR A 39 7.15 2.34 -11.81
CA TYR A 39 6.82 3.48 -12.67
C TYR A 39 6.27 3.08 -14.05
N ASP A 40 6.87 2.07 -14.67
CA ASP A 40 6.59 1.62 -16.04
C ASP A 40 5.49 0.54 -16.13
N LYS A 41 5.23 -0.20 -15.04
CA LYS A 41 4.38 -1.40 -15.04
C LYS A 41 3.08 -1.23 -14.28
N THR A 42 3.04 -0.37 -13.27
CA THR A 42 1.86 -0.23 -12.42
C THR A 42 0.85 0.68 -13.10
N THR A 43 -0.31 0.11 -13.44
CA THR A 43 -1.44 0.90 -13.97
C THR A 43 -2.01 1.82 -12.89
N LEU A 44 -2.71 2.90 -13.28
CA LEU A 44 -3.36 3.79 -12.31
C LEU A 44 -4.38 3.03 -11.43
N THR A 45 -5.09 2.06 -12.01
CA THR A 45 -6.05 1.22 -11.27
C THR A 45 -5.35 0.33 -10.24
N ASP A 46 -4.19 -0.22 -10.57
CA ASP A 46 -3.44 -1.04 -9.61
C ASP A 46 -2.74 -0.17 -8.56
N ALA A 47 -2.25 1.02 -8.94
CA ALA A 47 -1.72 2.00 -8.00
C ALA A 47 -2.77 2.42 -6.96
N ALA A 48 -4.03 2.61 -7.37
CA ALA A 48 -5.15 2.88 -6.46
C ALA A 48 -5.36 1.74 -5.45
N LYS A 49 -5.34 0.48 -5.89
CA LYS A 49 -5.44 -0.69 -4.99
C LYS A 49 -4.25 -0.75 -4.03
N TYR A 50 -3.03 -0.52 -4.51
CA TYR A 50 -1.83 -0.45 -3.67
C TYR A 50 -1.94 0.63 -2.60
N ALA A 51 -2.43 1.82 -2.95
CA ALA A 51 -2.66 2.90 -2.01
C ALA A 51 -3.71 2.52 -0.95
N LEU A 52 -4.83 1.91 -1.35
CA LEU A 52 -5.87 1.46 -0.41
C LEU A 52 -5.36 0.39 0.57
N ILE A 53 -4.60 -0.60 0.10
CA ILE A 53 -4.00 -1.64 0.96
C ILE A 53 -2.94 -1.05 1.89
N SER A 54 -2.17 -0.06 1.40
CA SER A 54 -1.20 0.68 2.20
C SER A 54 -1.88 1.42 3.36
N ILE A 55 -2.98 2.13 3.07
CA ILE A 55 -3.76 2.85 4.10
C ILE A 55 -4.45 1.86 5.06
N ASP A 56 -5.00 0.74 4.59
CA ASP A 56 -5.59 -0.30 5.47
C ASP A 56 -4.57 -0.84 6.48
N SER A 57 -3.36 -1.15 6.01
CA SER A 57 -2.27 -1.64 6.87
C SER A 57 -1.91 -0.61 7.95
N THR A 58 -1.93 0.67 7.60
CA THR A 58 -1.68 1.78 8.53
C THR A 58 -2.81 1.93 9.54
N MET A 59 -4.08 1.94 9.12
CA MET A 59 -5.24 2.06 10.03
C MET A 59 -5.29 0.93 11.07
N ARG A 60 -4.95 -0.30 10.67
CA ARG A 60 -4.92 -1.45 11.60
C ARG A 60 -3.82 -1.35 12.65
N SER A 61 -2.74 -0.67 12.33
CA SER A 61 -1.55 -0.59 13.19
C SER A 61 -1.48 0.73 13.97
N ASN A 62 -2.24 1.75 13.55
CA ASN A 62 -2.25 3.06 14.17
C ASN A 62 -3.65 3.69 14.11
N LEU A 63 -4.26 3.85 15.29
CA LEU A 63 -5.61 4.41 15.46
C LEU A 63 -5.71 5.90 15.10
N THR A 64 -4.59 6.61 14.91
CA THR A 64 -4.60 8.02 14.46
C THR A 64 -4.90 8.14 12.97
N VAL A 65 -4.88 7.03 12.23
CA VAL A 65 -5.22 6.97 10.80
C VAL A 65 -6.54 6.21 10.67
N GLY A 66 -7.49 6.80 9.95
CA GLY A 66 -8.83 6.25 9.80
C GLY A 66 -9.59 6.87 8.63
N PRO A 67 -10.79 6.36 8.33
CA PRO A 67 -11.68 6.95 7.33
C PRO A 67 -12.16 8.36 7.74
N PRO A 68 -12.65 9.17 6.79
CA PRO A 68 -12.81 8.84 5.36
C PRO A 68 -11.48 8.83 4.59
N ILE A 69 -11.40 8.02 3.53
CA ILE A 69 -10.26 8.00 2.59
C ILE A 69 -10.66 8.73 1.32
N ASP A 70 -10.06 9.88 1.08
CA ASP A 70 -10.18 10.63 -0.18
C ASP A 70 -9.17 10.13 -1.21
N MET A 71 -9.65 9.61 -2.34
CA MET A 71 -8.81 9.12 -3.44
C MET A 71 -9.08 9.88 -4.73
N TRP A 72 -7.99 10.28 -5.39
CA TRP A 72 -8.01 10.96 -6.67
C TRP A 72 -7.11 10.23 -7.66
N VAL A 73 -7.62 10.00 -8.87
CA VAL A 73 -6.84 9.43 -9.97
C VAL A 73 -6.79 10.43 -11.12
N TYR A 74 -5.58 10.74 -11.57
CA TYR A 74 -5.32 11.69 -12.64
C TYR A 74 -4.60 10.99 -13.79
N HIS A 75 -5.20 11.08 -14.98
CA HIS A 75 -4.59 10.60 -16.21
C HIS A 75 -3.71 11.69 -16.83
N LYS A 76 -2.50 11.30 -17.24
CA LYS A 76 -1.57 12.18 -17.95
C LYS A 76 -2.26 12.88 -19.12
N ASP A 77 -1.99 14.18 -19.27
CA ASP A 77 -2.46 15.04 -20.36
C ASP A 77 -4.01 15.19 -20.49
N ARG A 78 -4.80 14.67 -19.54
CA ARG A 78 -6.26 14.86 -19.56
C ARG A 78 -6.70 16.25 -19.10
N LEU A 79 -5.89 16.94 -18.28
CA LEU A 79 -6.20 18.25 -17.69
C LEU A 79 -7.57 18.34 -16.98
N GLU A 80 -8.13 17.20 -16.61
CA GLU A 80 -9.44 17.08 -15.97
C GLU A 80 -9.35 16.07 -14.83
N MET A 81 -9.78 16.48 -13.63
CA MET A 81 -9.91 15.60 -12.47
C MET A 81 -11.27 14.90 -12.54
N ARG A 82 -11.30 13.65 -13.00
CA ARG A 82 -12.56 12.92 -13.21
C ARG A 82 -12.81 11.76 -12.24
N GLN A 83 -11.77 11.24 -11.59
CA GLN A 83 -11.89 10.06 -10.73
C GLN A 83 -11.62 10.44 -9.29
N VAL A 84 -12.68 10.89 -8.61
CA VAL A 84 -12.70 11.17 -7.18
C VAL A 84 -13.56 10.11 -6.51
N ARG A 85 -13.05 9.46 -5.47
CA ARG A 85 -13.80 8.52 -4.65
C ARG A 85 -13.46 8.76 -3.19
N VAL A 86 -14.51 8.95 -2.38
CA VAL A 86 -14.41 8.99 -0.92
C VAL A 86 -14.87 7.64 -0.39
N PHE A 87 -14.07 7.00 0.44
CA PHE A 87 -14.45 5.77 1.12
C PHE A 87 -14.68 6.05 2.61
N ASP A 88 -15.93 6.02 3.02
CA ASP A 88 -16.34 6.22 4.41
C ASP A 88 -16.09 4.99 5.28
N GLU A 89 -16.30 5.16 6.59
CA GLU A 89 -16.36 4.06 7.53
C GLU A 89 -17.50 3.10 7.13
N GLY A 90 -17.17 1.85 6.83
CA GLY A 90 -18.13 0.84 6.41
C GLY A 90 -18.45 0.82 4.91
N ASP A 91 -17.70 1.54 4.06
CA ASP A 91 -17.86 1.45 2.61
C ASP A 91 -17.73 0.00 2.11
N ALA A 92 -18.77 -0.50 1.42
CA ALA A 92 -18.88 -1.90 1.04
C ALA A 92 -17.78 -2.35 0.05
N GLU A 93 -17.35 -1.46 -0.84
CA GLU A 93 -16.28 -1.74 -1.80
C GLU A 93 -14.93 -1.80 -1.08
N LEU A 94 -14.67 -0.86 -0.17
CA LEU A 94 -13.45 -0.88 0.65
C LEU A 94 -13.38 -2.15 1.52
N LEU A 95 -14.48 -2.53 2.17
CA LEU A 95 -14.58 -3.76 2.96
C LEU A 95 -14.34 -5.01 2.10
N SER A 96 -14.93 -5.06 0.90
CA SER A 96 -14.73 -6.17 -0.03
C SER A 96 -13.28 -6.30 -0.47
N ILE A 97 -12.63 -5.19 -0.83
CA ILE A 97 -11.20 -5.18 -1.20
C ILE A 97 -10.32 -5.70 -0.06
N ARG A 98 -10.58 -5.26 1.18
CA ARG A 98 -9.82 -5.72 2.37
C ARG A 98 -9.97 -7.22 2.59
N GLN A 99 -11.20 -7.73 2.55
CA GLN A 99 -11.49 -9.15 2.75
C GLN A 99 -10.81 -10.01 1.68
N GLU A 100 -10.92 -9.60 0.41
CA GLU A 100 -10.31 -10.31 -0.70
C GLU A 100 -8.78 -10.28 -0.62
N TRP A 101 -8.18 -9.13 -0.26
CA TRP A 101 -6.74 -9.04 -0.05
C TRP A 101 -6.24 -9.99 1.04
N GLU A 102 -6.90 -10.01 2.21
CA GLU A 102 -6.54 -10.93 3.30
C GLU A 102 -6.63 -12.40 2.86
N ARG A 103 -7.69 -12.74 2.12
CA ARG A 103 -7.91 -14.10 1.62
C ARG A 103 -6.76 -14.53 0.69
N HIS A 104 -6.39 -13.70 -0.29
CA HIS A 104 -5.30 -14.01 -1.20
C HIS A 104 -3.94 -14.04 -0.50
N LEU A 105 -3.70 -13.17 0.49
CA LEU A 105 -2.46 -13.17 1.25
C LEU A 105 -2.28 -14.49 2.03
N ARG A 106 -3.34 -14.97 2.69
CA ARG A 106 -3.30 -16.26 3.40
C ARG A 106 -3.05 -17.43 2.43
N GLN A 107 -3.71 -17.42 1.27
CA GLN A 107 -3.49 -18.43 0.24
C GLN A 107 -2.05 -18.42 -0.29
N ALA A 108 -1.48 -17.24 -0.52
CA ALA A 108 -0.10 -17.09 -0.97
C ALA A 108 0.90 -17.64 0.06
N VAL A 109 0.67 -17.38 1.36
CA VAL A 109 1.52 -17.92 2.43
C VAL A 109 1.43 -19.45 2.51
N GLN A 110 0.22 -20.02 2.38
CA GLN A 110 0.02 -21.47 2.38
C GLN A 110 0.63 -22.17 1.17
N ALA A 111 0.83 -21.45 0.06
CA ALA A 111 1.47 -22.00 -1.13
C ALA A 111 3.01 -21.95 -1.09
N LEU A 112 3.60 -21.37 -0.04
CA LEU A 112 5.06 -21.32 0.11
C LEU A 112 5.62 -22.71 0.47
N PRO A 113 6.87 -23.01 0.09
CA PRO A 113 7.53 -24.24 0.50
C PRO A 113 7.66 -24.36 2.02
N GLU A 114 7.54 -25.59 2.54
CA GLU A 114 7.75 -25.91 3.95
C GLU A 114 9.17 -25.54 4.41
N ILE A 115 9.27 -24.99 5.62
CA ILE A 115 10.56 -24.70 6.24
C ILE A 115 11.13 -26.00 6.82
N ARG A 116 12.33 -26.38 6.39
CA ARG A 116 13.06 -27.52 6.97
C ARG A 116 13.77 -27.05 8.23
N PHE A 117 13.29 -27.49 9.38
CA PHE A 117 13.99 -27.31 10.65
C PHE A 117 15.01 -28.44 10.82
N LEU A 118 16.21 -28.12 11.32
CA LEU A 118 17.18 -29.15 11.70
C LEU A 118 16.66 -29.82 12.96
N GLU A 119 16.50 -31.15 12.94
CA GLU A 119 16.22 -31.92 14.14
C GLU A 119 17.48 -31.91 15.01
N GLU A 120 17.35 -31.50 16.28
CA GLU A 120 18.41 -31.69 17.25
C GLU A 120 18.61 -33.20 17.40
N SER A 121 19.78 -33.69 17.00
CA SER A 121 20.18 -35.05 17.30
C SER A 121 20.35 -35.16 18.81
N ASP A 122 19.38 -35.78 19.49
CA ASP A 122 19.52 -36.24 20.86
C ASP A 122 20.70 -37.21 20.92
N GLY A 123 21.88 -36.66 21.23
CA GLY A 123 23.09 -37.41 21.49
C GLY A 123 22.95 -38.13 22.82
N ASN A 124 22.43 -39.36 22.79
CA ASN A 124 22.57 -40.31 23.87
C ASN A 124 22.99 -41.67 23.30
N ASP A 125 24.30 -41.81 23.07
CA ASP A 125 25.03 -43.08 23.08
C ASP A 125 26.07 -43.02 24.21
#